data_AF-A0AA39JCV4-F1
#
_entry.id   AF-A0AA39JCV4-F1
#
_cell.length_a   1.000
_cell.length_b   1.000
_cell.length_c   1.000
_cell.angle_alpha   90.00
_cell.angle_beta   90.00
_cell.angle_gamma   90.00
#
_symmetry.space_group_name_H-M   'P 1'
#
loop_
_entity.id
_entity.type
_entity.pdbx_description
1 polymer ?
#
loop_
_entity_poly.entity_id
_entity_poly.type
_entity_poly.pdbx_seq_one_letter_code
_entity_poly.pdbx_strand_id
1 'polypeptide(L)' 'MQDTEYRFPLDKFELVFRKVTANSDSEWRIRDVDCPGKLYKPGPGETLSNFEVHLRNPVHRRAAERRVIATLSGS' A
#
# COMPACT_ATOMS: atom_id res chain seq x y z
N MET A 1 1.79 -11.57 5.94
CA MET A 1 2.22 -10.25 5.42
C MET A 1 3.56 -10.30 4.68
N GLN A 2 4.52 -11.14 5.10
CA GLN A 2 5.85 -11.26 4.48
C GLN A 2 5.85 -11.67 2.98
N ASP A 3 4.86 -12.47 2.56
CA ASP A 3 4.80 -13.00 1.18
C ASP A 3 4.59 -11.90 0.12
N THR A 4 3.84 -10.86 0.46
CA THR A 4 3.53 -9.74 -0.44
C THR A 4 4.71 -8.81 -0.64
N GLU A 5 5.48 -8.52 0.42
CA GLU A 5 6.70 -7.72 0.32
C GLU A 5 7.77 -8.42 -0.53
N TYR A 6 7.83 -9.75 -0.47
CA TYR A 6 8.71 -10.53 -1.35
C TYR A 6 8.31 -10.45 -2.83
N ARG A 7 7.00 -10.41 -3.11
CA ARG A 7 6.46 -10.39 -4.48
C ARG A 7 6.46 -8.98 -5.11
N PHE A 8 6.45 -7.95 -4.27
CA PHE A 8 6.38 -6.55 -4.66
C PHE A 8 7.44 -5.72 -3.92
N PRO A 9 8.75 -6.01 -4.12
CA PRO A 9 9.83 -5.41 -3.33
C PRO A 9 10.07 -3.93 -3.62
N LEU A 10 9.56 -3.44 -4.74
CA LEU A 10 9.67 -2.04 -5.15
C LEU A 10 8.51 -1.20 -4.63
N ASP A 11 7.40 -1.82 -4.27
CA ASP A 11 6.17 -1.17 -3.85
C ASP A 11 6.27 -0.76 -2.37
N LYS A 12 5.89 0.48 -2.06
CA LYS A 12 5.92 0.99 -0.67
C LYS A 12 4.51 1.37 -0.24
N PHE A 13 4.02 0.68 0.77
CA PHE A 13 2.72 0.97 1.39
C PHE A 13 2.83 0.86 2.91
N GLU A 14 1.93 1.52 3.61
CA GLU A 14 1.93 1.63 5.06
C GLU A 14 0.56 1.26 5.63
N LEU A 15 0.56 0.59 6.77
CA LEU A 15 -0.63 0.34 7.56
C LEU A 15 -0.83 1.50 8.53
N VAL A 16 -1.94 2.20 8.35
CA VAL A 16 -2.37 3.30 9.20
C VAL A 16 -3.54 2.85 10.05
N PHE A 17 -3.39 2.96 11.36
CA PHE A 17 -4.48 2.74 12.29
C PHE A 17 -5.30 4.02 12.43
N ARG A 18 -6.55 4.00 11.99
CA ARG A 18 -7.45 5.17 12.13
C ARG A 18 -8.48 4.92 13.22
N LYS A 19 -8.38 5.67 14.30
CA LYS A 19 -9.49 5.87 15.25
C LYS A 19 -10.43 6.93 14.68
N VAL A 20 -11.59 6.50 14.17
CA VAL A 20 -12.53 7.41 13.48
C VAL A 20 -13.26 8.32 14.48
N THR A 21 -13.60 7.83 15.68
CA THR A 21 -14.09 8.61 16.84
C THR A 21 -13.90 7.81 18.14
N ALA A 22 -14.14 8.41 19.32
CA ALA A 22 -14.13 7.73 20.62
C ALA A 22 -15.13 6.56 20.74
N ASN A 23 -16.07 6.44 19.79
CA ASN A 23 -17.16 5.45 19.81
C ASN A 23 -17.24 4.63 18.50
N SER A 24 -16.21 4.69 17.64
CA SER A 24 -16.13 3.87 16.43
C SER A 24 -15.01 2.85 16.54
N ASP A 25 -15.27 1.64 16.06
CA ASP A 25 -14.27 0.58 15.90
C ASP A 25 -13.01 1.12 15.24
N SER A 26 -11.87 0.86 15.87
CA SER A 26 -10.59 1.31 15.35
C SER A 26 -10.23 0.45 14.16
N GLU A 27 -10.04 1.06 12.99
CA GLU A 27 -9.90 0.32 11.73
C GLU A 27 -8.51 0.51 11.14
N TRP A 28 -7.86 -0.60 10.82
CA TRP A 28 -6.64 -0.62 10.03
C TRP A 28 -6.93 -0.25 8.59
N ARG A 29 -6.09 0.60 8.00
CA ARG A 29 -6.16 1.01 6.60
C ARG A 29 -4.78 0.90 5.97
N ILE A 30 -4.73 0.51 4.71
CA ILE A 30 -3.48 0.47 3.93
C ILE A 30 -3.46 1.73 3.07
N ARG A 31 -2.40 2.52 3.18
CA ARG A 31 -2.11 3.62 2.27
C ARG A 31 -0.92 3.26 1.41
N ASP A 32 -1.03 3.56 0.12
CA ASP A 32 0.08 3.42 -0.80
C ASP A 32 0.89 4.72 -0.88
N VAL A 33 2.22 4.63 -0.88
CA VAL A 33 3.10 5.80 -0.92
C VAL A 33 3.22 6.36 -2.34
N ASP A 34 3.11 5.50 -3.35
CA ASP A 34 3.17 5.87 -4.77
C ASP A 34 1.86 6.47 -5.29
N CYS A 35 0.74 6.09 -4.67
CA CYS A 35 -0.61 6.56 -4.97
C CYS A 35 -1.27 7.27 -3.76
N PRO A 36 -0.79 8.48 -3.39
CA PRO A 36 -1.38 9.25 -2.32
C PRO A 36 -2.83 9.62 -2.66
N GLY A 37 -3.78 9.12 -1.86
CA GLY A 37 -5.22 9.44 -2.00
C GLY A 37 -6.16 8.24 -1.94
N LYS A 38 -5.65 7.01 -2.07
CA LYS A 38 -6.46 5.79 -1.90
C LYS A 38 -6.10 5.07 -0.61
N LEU A 39 -7.13 4.84 0.22
CA LEU A 39 -7.03 4.06 1.45
C LEU A 39 -7.80 2.75 1.27
N TYR A 40 -7.09 1.65 1.40
CA TYR A 40 -7.66 0.31 1.26
C TYR A 40 -7.96 -0.29 2.63
N LYS A 41 -9.01 -1.10 2.72
CA LYS A 41 -9.25 -1.93 3.91
C LYS A 41 -8.42 -3.20 3.78
N PRO A 42 -7.70 -3.64 4.84
CA PRO A 42 -7.10 -4.96 4.84
C PRO A 42 -8.20 -6.02 4.69
N GLY A 43 -7.89 -7.09 3.97
CA GLY A 43 -8.79 -8.22 3.78
C GLY A 43 -9.02 -8.99 5.08
N PRO A 44 -9.99 -9.93 5.10
CA PRO A 44 -10.18 -10.83 6.24
C PRO A 44 -8.84 -11.53 6.60
N GLY A 45 -8.53 -11.57 7.89
CA GLY A 45 -7.24 -12.08 8.39
C GLY A 45 -6.05 -11.15 8.18
N GLU A 46 -6.29 -9.83 8.06
CA GLU A 46 -5.25 -8.80 7.86
C GLU A 46 -4.39 -9.10 6.61
N THR A 47 -5.04 -9.64 5.58
CA THR A 47 -4.38 -10.02 4.32
C THR A 47 -4.38 -8.86 3.33
N LEU A 48 -3.37 -8.84 2.47
CA LEU A 48 -3.27 -7.86 1.37
C LEU A 48 -3.95 -8.35 0.09
N SER A 49 -4.71 -9.45 0.11
CA SER A 49 -5.23 -10.06 -1.14
C SER A 49 -6.07 -9.14 -2.00
N ASN A 50 -6.90 -8.26 -1.39
CA ASN A 50 -7.62 -7.24 -2.15
C ASN A 50 -6.71 -6.12 -2.67
N PHE A 51 -5.62 -5.85 -1.96
CA PHE A 51 -4.63 -4.84 -2.32
C PHE A 51 -3.63 -5.35 -3.37
N GLU A 52 -3.39 -6.66 -3.48
CA GLU A 52 -2.55 -7.25 -4.53
C GLU A 52 -3.04 -6.92 -5.94
N VAL A 53 -4.35 -6.77 -6.14
CA VAL A 53 -4.93 -6.32 -7.42
C VAL A 53 -4.50 -4.89 -7.75
N HIS A 54 -4.42 -4.03 -6.74
CA HIS A 54 -3.89 -2.67 -6.90
C HIS A 54 -2.40 -2.69 -7.25
N LEU A 55 -1.60 -3.51 -6.56
CA LEU A 55 -0.17 -3.66 -6.83
C LEU A 55 0.10 -4.18 -8.25
N ARG A 56 -0.75 -5.08 -8.78
CA ARG A 56 -0.65 -5.59 -10.16
C ARG A 56 -1.12 -4.60 -11.22
N ASN A 57 -1.75 -3.48 -10.84
CA ASN A 57 -2.27 -2.52 -11.80
C ASN A 57 -1.10 -1.81 -12.52
N PRO A 58 -1.05 -1.81 -13.86
CA PRO A 58 0.02 -1.14 -14.62
C PRO A 58 0.16 0.35 -14.31
N VAL A 59 -0.94 1.03 -13.93
CA VAL A 59 -0.89 2.45 -13.54
C VAL A 59 -0.06 2.65 -12.27
N HIS A 60 -0.33 1.82 -11.25
CA HIS A 60 0.41 1.82 -10.00
C HIS A 60 1.88 1.47 -10.23
N ARG A 61 2.13 0.39 -10.98
CA ARG A 61 3.48 -0.07 -11.29
C ARG A 61 4.35 1.01 -11.95
N ARG A 62 3.78 1.78 -12.89
CA ARG A 62 4.48 2.93 -13.51
C ARG A 62 4.76 4.08 -12.54
N ALA A 63 3.96 4.24 -11.49
CA ALA A 63 4.20 5.23 -10.45
C ALA A 63 5.33 4.75 -9.52
N ALA A 64 5.27 3.50 -9.07
CA ALA A 64 6.32 2.87 -8.27
C ALA A 64 7.68 2.85 -8.99
N GLU A 65 7.71 2.45 -10.27
CA GLU A 65 8.92 2.49 -11.10
C GLU A 65 9.48 3.91 -11.22
N ARG A 66 8.64 4.93 -11.41
CA ARG A 66 9.08 6.32 -11.45
C ARG A 66 9.71 6.77 -10.14
N ARG A 67 9.13 6.41 -8.98
CA ARG A 67 9.74 6.69 -7.67
C ARG A 67 11.08 6.00 -7.52
N VAL A 68 11.18 4.73 -7.90
CA VAL A 68 12.43 3.95 -7.81
C VAL A 68 13.51 4.58 -8.68
N ILE A 69 13.19 4.91 -9.94
CA ILE A 69 14.10 5.62 -10.84
C ILE A 69 14.52 6.96 -10.25
N ALA A 70 13.59 7.75 -9.71
CA ALA A 70 13.91 9.04 -9.09
C ALA A 70 14.81 8.88 -7.85
N THR A 71 14.59 7.83 -7.05
CA THR A 71 15.43 7.51 -5.88
C THR A 71 16.84 7.11 -6.31
N LEU A 72 16.97 6.31 -7.37
CA LEU A 72 18.26 5.87 -7.91
C LEU A 72 19.02 6.98 -8.66
N SER A 73 18.32 7.93 -9.28
CA SER A 73 18.93 9.01 -10.08
C SER A 73 19.34 10.24 -9.25
N GLY A 74 18.89 10.31 -7.99
CA GLY A 74 19.17 11.42 -7.06
C GLY A 74 20.21 11.08 -5.99
N SER A 75 21.01 10.02 -6.18
CA SER A 75 22.13 9.64 -5.29
C SER A 75 23.47 10.05 -5.87
#